data_AF-A0A1X9V916-F1
#
_entry.id   AF-A0A1X9V916-F1
#
_cell.length_a   1.000
_cell.length_b   1.000
_cell.length_c   1.000
_cell.angle_alpha   90.00
_cell.angle_beta   90.00
_cell.angle_gamma   90.00
#
_symmetry.space_group_name_H-M   'P 1'
#
loop_
_entity.id
_entity.type
_entity.pdbx_description
1 polymer ?
#
loop_
_entity_poly.entity_id
_entity_poly.type
_entity_poly.pdbx_seq_one_letter_code
_entity_poly.pdbx_strand_id
1 'polypeptide(L)'
;MPSQSPRLSPDSQIPDYFLRFSPVVMPVKVARCFHDHTGWFNNIRRNILMATPVSLMDDQMVDMAFITQLTGLTDKWFYKLIKVGGFPAPIKMGRSSRWLKSEVEAWLQARIAQSRP
;
A
#
# COMPACT_ATOMS: atom_id res chain seq x y z
N MET A 1 -24.69 36.86 -9.15
CA MET A 1 -25.80 36.06 -8.56
C MET A 1 -25.26 34.66 -8.31
N PRO A 2 -25.33 34.12 -7.07
CA PRO A 2 -24.91 32.75 -6.77
C PRO A 2 -26.01 31.76 -7.21
N SER A 3 -25.69 30.45 -7.36
CA SER A 3 -26.62 29.27 -7.36
C SER A 3 -26.36 28.32 -8.54
N GLN A 4 -26.05 27.01 -8.46
CA GLN A 4 -25.78 26.06 -7.37
C GLN A 4 -24.84 24.95 -7.90
N SER A 5 -24.03 24.35 -7.02
CA SER A 5 -23.40 23.04 -7.28
C SER A 5 -24.47 21.94 -7.33
N PRO A 6 -24.41 20.97 -8.28
CA PRO A 6 -25.39 19.88 -8.32
C PRO A 6 -25.28 19.02 -7.05
N ARG A 7 -26.41 18.78 -6.39
CA ARG A 7 -26.49 17.92 -5.21
C ARG A 7 -26.12 16.48 -5.58
N LEU A 8 -25.21 15.90 -4.82
CA LEU A 8 -24.97 14.47 -4.78
C LEU A 8 -26.20 13.79 -4.14
N SER A 9 -26.78 12.80 -4.84
CA SER A 9 -27.77 11.89 -4.26
C SER A 9 -27.05 10.79 -3.47
N PRO A 10 -27.59 10.29 -2.34
CA PRO A 10 -26.82 9.45 -1.42
C PRO A 10 -26.74 7.97 -1.80
N ASP A 11 -27.44 7.53 -2.85
CA ASP A 11 -27.54 6.12 -3.20
C ASP A 11 -27.25 5.86 -4.69
N SER A 12 -26.34 4.91 -4.94
CA SER A 12 -25.87 4.38 -6.23
C SER A 12 -24.89 5.26 -7.04
N GLN A 13 -23.61 4.96 -6.84
CA GLN A 13 -22.47 5.64 -7.45
C GLN A 13 -22.11 5.02 -8.82
N ILE A 14 -22.71 5.52 -9.90
CA ILE A 14 -22.01 5.71 -11.20
C ILE A 14 -22.57 6.99 -11.83
N PRO A 15 -21.76 8.06 -12.01
CA PRO A 15 -22.22 9.27 -12.66
C PRO A 15 -22.49 9.05 -14.16
N ASP A 16 -23.60 9.59 -14.67
CA ASP A 16 -24.12 9.44 -16.05
C ASP A 16 -23.12 9.73 -17.19
N TYR A 17 -22.01 10.42 -16.90
CA TYR A 17 -20.96 10.62 -17.91
C TYR A 17 -20.33 9.29 -18.37
N PHE A 18 -20.40 8.24 -17.55
CA PHE A 18 -19.81 6.94 -17.84
C PHE A 18 -20.47 6.21 -19.02
N LEU A 19 -21.75 6.45 -19.26
CA LEU A 19 -22.50 5.80 -20.35
C LEU A 19 -22.32 6.50 -21.70
N ARG A 20 -21.78 7.72 -21.71
CA ARG A 20 -21.52 8.46 -22.96
C ARG A 20 -20.25 8.01 -23.69
N PHE A 21 -19.46 7.15 -23.07
CA PHE A 21 -18.23 6.58 -23.62
C PHE A 21 -18.27 5.03 -23.68
N SER A 22 -19.47 4.46 -23.76
CA SER A 22 -19.62 3.02 -24.03
C SER A 22 -19.28 2.70 -25.50
N PRO A 23 -18.48 1.66 -25.80
CA PRO A 23 -17.94 1.38 -27.14
C PRO A 23 -18.97 0.88 -28.17
N VAL A 24 -20.25 0.76 -27.81
CA VAL A 24 -21.31 0.21 -28.67
C VAL A 24 -21.84 1.24 -29.70
N VAL A 25 -21.41 2.51 -29.65
CA VAL A 25 -21.99 3.57 -30.50
C VAL A 25 -21.00 4.56 -31.13
N MET A 26 -19.75 4.18 -31.41
CA MET A 26 -18.77 5.10 -32.01
C MET A 26 -18.32 4.69 -33.43
N PRO A 27 -18.40 5.59 -34.44
CA PRO A 27 -17.93 5.31 -35.80
C PRO A 27 -16.40 5.29 -35.89
N VAL A 28 -15.87 4.37 -36.71
CA VAL A 28 -14.46 3.94 -36.82
C VAL A 28 -13.45 5.05 -37.19
N LYS A 29 -13.91 6.27 -37.53
CA LYS A 29 -13.07 7.35 -38.08
C LYS A 29 -12.70 8.45 -37.06
N VAL A 30 -12.58 8.11 -35.77
CA VAL A 30 -11.90 8.90 -34.73
C VAL A 30 -10.80 8.06 -34.04
N ALA A 31 -10.25 7.06 -34.73
CA ALA A 31 -9.20 6.20 -34.16
C ALA A 31 -7.80 6.86 -34.14
N ARG A 32 -7.61 8.10 -34.59
CA ARG A 32 -6.28 8.69 -34.81
C ARG A 32 -5.89 9.89 -33.93
N CYS A 33 -6.66 10.20 -32.89
CA CYS A 33 -6.29 11.22 -31.89
C CYS A 33 -6.32 10.71 -30.44
N PHE A 34 -6.56 9.41 -30.23
CA PHE A 34 -6.59 8.78 -28.90
C PHE A 34 -5.35 7.91 -28.66
N HIS A 35 -4.17 8.44 -28.97
CA HIS A 35 -2.90 7.75 -28.76
C HIS A 35 -2.00 8.50 -27.77
N ASP A 36 -2.56 9.10 -26.71
CA ASP A 36 -1.72 9.68 -25.64
C ASP A 36 -2.38 9.80 -24.26
N HIS A 37 -3.17 8.80 -23.87
CA HIS A 37 -3.68 8.71 -22.49
C HIS A 37 -3.51 7.31 -21.86
N THR A 38 -2.49 6.55 -22.28
CA THR A 38 -2.16 5.25 -21.66
C THR A 38 -1.32 5.40 -20.38
N GLY A 39 -0.96 6.63 -19.99
CA GLY A 39 -0.24 6.91 -18.74
C GLY A 39 -1.11 6.84 -17.48
N TRP A 40 -2.40 7.19 -17.57
CA TRP A 40 -3.27 7.30 -16.40
C TRP A 40 -3.74 5.93 -15.87
N PHE A 41 -4.14 5.00 -16.75
CA PHE A 41 -4.53 3.64 -16.33
C PHE A 41 -3.38 2.85 -15.71
N ASN A 42 -2.14 3.05 -16.19
CA ASN A 42 -0.96 2.41 -15.62
C ASN A 42 -0.54 3.04 -14.28
N ASN A 43 -0.80 4.32 -14.04
CA ASN A 43 -0.59 4.96 -12.74
C ASN A 43 -1.60 4.48 -11.69
N ILE A 44 -2.88 4.34 -12.07
CA ILE A 44 -3.94 3.78 -11.21
C ILE A 44 -3.58 2.34 -10.80
N ARG A 45 -3.12 1.50 -11.74
CA ARG A 45 -2.70 0.13 -11.44
C ARG A 45 -1.48 0.06 -10.53
N ARG A 46 -0.51 0.98 -10.68
CA ARG A 46 0.65 1.07 -9.79
C ARG A 46 0.25 1.49 -8.38
N ASN A 47 -0.62 2.49 -8.21
CA ASN A 47 -1.08 2.94 -6.89
C ASN A 47 -1.96 1.90 -6.17
N ILE A 48 -2.74 1.11 -6.90
CA ILE A 48 -3.57 0.03 -6.32
C ILE A 48 -2.72 -1.19 -5.89
N LEU A 49 -1.58 -1.45 -6.55
CA LEU A 49 -0.69 -2.58 -6.21
C LEU A 49 0.27 -2.30 -5.04
N MET A 50 0.41 -1.05 -4.58
CA MET A 50 1.24 -0.67 -3.43
C MET A 50 0.45 -0.41 -2.14
N ALA A 51 -0.87 -0.63 -2.18
CA ALA A 51 -1.77 -0.46 -1.05
C ALA A 51 -2.73 -1.66 -0.91
N THR A 52 -2.30 -2.88 -1.23
CA THR A 52 -3.03 -4.05 -0.74
C THR A 52 -2.83 -4.06 0.78
N PRO A 53 -3.89 -3.91 1.60
CA PRO A 53 -3.75 -4.23 3.01
C PRO A 53 -3.33 -5.69 3.03
N VAL A 54 -2.13 -5.97 3.55
CA VAL A 54 -1.74 -7.33 3.91
C VAL A 54 -2.94 -7.93 4.63
N SER A 55 -3.56 -8.93 3.99
CA SER A 55 -4.68 -9.62 4.63
C SER A 55 -4.16 -10.09 5.97
N LEU A 56 -4.88 -9.85 7.06
CA LEU A 56 -4.46 -10.28 8.41
C LEU A 56 -4.06 -11.77 8.44
N MET A 57 -4.62 -12.56 7.53
CA MET A 57 -4.36 -13.99 7.38
C MET A 57 -3.09 -14.34 6.59
N ASP A 58 -2.53 -13.39 5.85
CA ASP A 58 -1.30 -13.56 5.04
C ASP A 58 -0.04 -13.16 5.83
N ASP A 59 -0.21 -12.30 6.83
CA ASP A 59 0.90 -11.76 7.60
C ASP A 59 1.34 -12.71 8.72
N GLN A 60 2.54 -13.27 8.56
CA GLN A 60 3.12 -14.18 9.54
C GLN A 60 3.74 -13.42 10.71
N MET A 61 3.65 -14.01 11.91
CA MET A 61 4.33 -13.51 13.10
C MET A 61 5.70 -14.16 13.27
N VAL A 62 6.72 -13.33 13.46
CA VAL A 62 8.10 -13.75 13.66
C VAL A 62 8.55 -13.53 15.10
N ASP A 63 9.56 -14.29 15.52
CA ASP A 63 10.19 -14.15 16.83
C ASP A 63 11.58 -13.49 16.73
N MET A 64 12.17 -13.20 17.90
CA MET A 64 13.49 -12.58 17.96
C MET A 64 14.56 -13.47 17.32
N ALA A 65 14.46 -14.80 17.48
CA ALA A 65 15.41 -15.74 16.90
C ALA A 65 15.43 -15.61 15.37
N PHE A 66 14.26 -15.61 14.73
CA PHE A 66 14.13 -15.39 13.29
C PHE A 66 14.76 -14.06 12.85
N ILE A 67 14.47 -12.96 13.56
CA ILE A 67 14.99 -11.63 13.22
C ILE A 67 16.53 -11.60 13.31
N THR A 68 17.10 -12.21 14.34
CA THR A 68 18.56 -12.30 14.52
C THR A 68 19.22 -13.16 13.46
N GLN A 69 18.60 -14.28 13.07
CA GLN A 69 19.07 -15.13 11.97
C GLN A 69 19.01 -14.41 10.62
N LEU A 70 17.93 -13.67 10.37
CA LEU A 70 17.74 -12.91 9.13
C LEU A 70 18.78 -11.80 8.96
N THR A 71 19.09 -11.08 10.04
CA THR A 71 19.94 -9.87 10.00
C THR A 71 21.40 -10.12 10.35
N GLY A 72 21.71 -11.27 10.97
CA GLY A 72 23.03 -11.58 11.50
C GLY A 72 23.43 -10.74 12.72
N LEU A 73 22.48 -10.01 13.32
CA LEU A 73 22.70 -9.17 14.49
C LEU A 73 22.25 -9.86 15.78
N THR A 74 22.80 -9.41 16.91
CA THR A 74 22.47 -10.01 18.22
C THR A 74 21.13 -9.50 18.75
N ASP A 75 20.42 -10.36 19.47
CA ASP A 75 19.19 -10.07 20.20
C ASP A 75 19.34 -8.85 21.14
N LYS A 76 20.47 -8.76 21.86
CA LYS A 76 20.81 -7.67 22.78
C LYS A 76 20.83 -6.33 22.04
N TRP A 77 21.28 -6.32 20.80
CA TRP A 77 21.28 -5.10 19.97
C TRP A 77 19.85 -4.68 19.63
N PHE A 78 18.98 -5.60 19.22
CA PHE A 78 17.56 -5.30 18.98
C PHE A 78 16.84 -4.82 20.24
N TYR A 79 17.07 -5.44 21.40
CA TYR A 79 16.46 -4.95 22.65
C TYR A 79 16.90 -3.54 23.02
N LYS A 80 18.15 -3.16 22.75
CA LYS A 80 18.59 -1.77 22.90
C LYS A 80 17.88 -0.86 21.90
N LEU A 81 17.71 -1.32 20.67
CA LEU A 81 17.07 -0.56 19.61
C LEU A 81 15.57 -0.32 19.88
N ILE A 82 14.87 -1.32 20.42
CA ILE A 82 13.47 -1.21 20.86
C ILE A 82 13.34 -0.16 21.97
N LYS A 83 14.28 -0.12 22.93
CA LYS A 83 14.28 0.86 24.03
C LYS A 83 14.42 2.30 23.54
N VAL A 84 15.17 2.54 22.46
CA VAL A 84 15.31 3.88 21.86
C VAL A 84 14.21 4.19 20.83
N GLY A 85 13.25 3.28 20.61
CA GLY A 85 12.16 3.46 19.64
C GLY A 85 12.58 3.29 18.19
N GLY A 86 13.76 2.74 17.92
CA GLY A 86 14.31 2.57 16.58
C GLY A 86 13.91 1.28 15.88
N PHE A 87 13.17 0.39 16.54
CA PHE A 87 12.66 -0.89 16.02
C PHE A 87 11.21 -1.10 16.49
N PRO A 88 10.35 -1.78 15.72
CA PRO A 88 8.97 -2.03 16.11
C PRO A 88 8.86 -2.69 17.50
N ALA A 89 7.88 -2.23 18.28
CA ALA A 89 7.65 -2.79 19.60
C ALA A 89 7.06 -4.21 19.49
N PRO A 90 7.45 -5.15 20.38
CA PRO A 90 6.89 -6.49 20.37
C PRO A 90 5.40 -6.51 20.70
N ILE A 91 4.65 -7.30 19.96
CA ILE A 91 3.28 -7.71 20.27
C ILE A 91 3.36 -8.82 21.33
N LYS A 92 2.71 -8.60 22.48
CA LYS A 92 2.69 -9.57 23.58
C LYS A 92 1.58 -10.60 23.36
N MET A 93 1.97 -11.87 23.26
CA MET A 93 1.06 -13.02 23.23
C MET A 93 1.41 -13.94 24.41
N GLY A 94 0.91 -13.59 25.59
CA GLY A 94 1.23 -14.27 26.85
C GLY A 94 2.70 -14.11 27.21
N ARG A 95 3.42 -15.25 27.32
CA ARG A 95 4.87 -15.26 27.61
C ARG A 95 5.72 -14.98 26.38
N SER A 96 5.14 -15.06 25.18
CA SER A 96 5.84 -14.84 23.92
C SER A 96 5.74 -13.39 23.47
N SER A 97 6.82 -12.88 22.90
CA SER A 97 6.87 -11.59 22.20
C SER A 97 7.06 -11.88 20.72
N ARG A 98 6.21 -11.29 19.87
CA ARG A 98 6.23 -11.49 18.42
C ARG A 98 6.15 -10.17 17.67
N TRP A 99 6.51 -10.20 16.40
CA TRP A 99 6.42 -9.08 15.48
C TRP A 99 5.71 -9.51 14.22
N LEU A 100 5.06 -8.59 13.51
CA LEU A 100 4.59 -8.88 12.16
C LEU A 100 5.79 -8.91 11.22
N LYS A 101 5.83 -9.91 10.34
CA LYS A 101 6.88 -10.04 9.33
C LYS A 101 6.95 -8.79 8.45
N SER A 102 5.81 -8.25 8.04
CA SER A 102 5.68 -7.02 7.28
C SER A 102 6.31 -5.80 7.99
N GLU A 103 6.12 -5.65 9.30
CA GLU A 103 6.73 -4.57 10.08
C GLU A 103 8.26 -4.67 10.08
N VAL A 104 8.79 -5.89 10.27
CA VAL A 104 10.24 -6.14 10.26
C VAL A 104 10.82 -5.86 8.87
N GLU A 105 10.13 -6.29 7.82
CA GLU A 105 10.52 -6.04 6.42
C GLU A 105 10.50 -4.54 6.08
N ALA A 106 9.42 -3.84 6.44
CA ALA A 106 9.30 -2.40 6.24
C ALA A 106 10.41 -1.64 6.97
N TRP A 107 10.73 -2.04 8.19
CA TRP A 107 11.85 -1.47 8.95
C TRP A 107 13.19 -1.69 8.22
N LEU A 108 13.43 -2.91 7.71
CA LEU A 108 14.66 -3.22 6.98
C LEU A 108 14.77 -2.41 5.69
N GLN A 109 13.66 -2.27 4.96
CA GLN A 109 13.59 -1.46 3.74
C GLN A 109 13.89 0.01 4.02
N ALA A 110 13.35 0.57 5.11
CA ALA A 110 13.65 1.93 5.54
C ALA A 110 15.15 2.11 5.86
N ARG A 111 15.80 1.12 6.50
CA ARG A 111 17.25 1.13 6.76
C ARG A 111 18.07 1.08 5.46
N ILE A 112 17.64 0.30 4.48
CA ILE A 112 18.29 0.24 3.16
C ILE A 112 18.20 1.60 2.46
N ALA A 113 17.01 2.21 2.44
CA ALA A 113 16.79 3.53 1.84
C ALA A 113 17.63 4.63 2.52
N GLN A 114 17.72 4.62 3.86
CA GLN A 114 18.59 5.54 4.60
C GLN A 114 20.07 5.37 4.25
N SER A 115 20.51 4.14 3.96
CA SER A 115 21.92 3.84 3.64
C SER A 115 22.32 4.19 2.20
N ARG A 116 21.36 4.23 1.27
CA ARG A 116 21.57 4.42 -0.17
C ARG A 116 20.65 5.54 -0.68
N PRO A 117 21.07 6.81 -0.54
CA PRO A 117 20.31 7.96 -1.04
C PRO A 117 20.26 8.02 -2.58
#